data_AF-A0A5Q0UI70-F1
#
_entry.id   AF-A0A5Q0UI70-F1
#
_cell.length_a   1.000
_cell.length_b   1.000
_cell.length_c   1.000
_cell.angle_alpha   90.00
_cell.angle_beta   90.00
_cell.angle_gamma   90.00
#
_symmetry.space_group_name_H-M   'P 1'
#
loop_
_entity.id
_entity.type
_entity.pdbx_description
1 polymer ?
#
loop_
_entity_poly.entity_id
_entity_poly.type
_entity_poly.pdbx_seq_one_letter_code
_entity_poly.pdbx_strand_id
1 'polypeptide(L)'
;MKAKVKPVEKKQALKEYLKPRTENIKETEDGKLEVEIQEPEKLSKISGVDSYTVDGEEYDGIGGTPIHGKAFAKIESRKDAARAFLATLDGYTLYIVGSNREWDVRSLKQYNSEIIELKSPEVAEKFDFDRKVNYGDEDFPVSEEELLKIYMEFLA
;
A
#
# COMPACT_ATOMS: atom_id res chain seq x y z
N MET A 1 19.05 10.92 -1.22
CA MET A 1 19.05 11.73 0.03
C MET A 1 18.63 10.86 1.20
N LYS A 2 18.87 11.28 2.45
CA LYS A 2 18.60 10.44 3.64
C LYS A 2 17.31 10.85 4.34
N ALA A 3 16.49 9.87 4.68
CA ALA A 3 15.30 10.04 5.49
C ALA A 3 15.35 9.13 6.73
N LYS A 4 14.84 9.61 7.86
CA LYS A 4 14.63 8.79 9.07
C LYS A 4 13.15 8.44 9.18
N VAL A 5 12.83 7.17 9.04
CA VAL A 5 11.47 6.64 9.02
C VAL A 5 11.13 6.02 10.38
N LYS A 6 10.02 6.45 10.96
CA LYS A 6 9.42 5.85 12.14
C LYS A 6 8.38 4.82 11.69
N PRO A 7 8.55 3.53 12.03
CA PRO A 7 7.54 2.52 11.76
C PRO A 7 6.37 2.63 12.74
N VAL A 8 5.17 2.23 12.31
CA VAL A 8 3.99 2.11 13.19
C VAL A 8 4.21 1.02 14.25
N GLU A 9 4.46 -0.24 13.82
CA GLU A 9 4.70 -1.37 14.73
C GLU A 9 5.70 -2.40 14.16
N LYS A 10 5.44 -2.90 12.94
CA LYS A 10 6.19 -4.03 12.35
C LYS A 10 7.46 -3.57 11.61
N LYS A 11 8.45 -3.04 12.35
CA LYS A 11 9.71 -2.52 11.80
C LYS A 11 10.39 -3.43 10.78
N GLN A 12 10.52 -4.72 11.08
CA GLN A 12 11.21 -5.64 10.19
C GLN A 12 10.44 -5.87 8.88
N ALA A 13 9.11 -5.93 8.94
CA ALA A 13 8.28 -6.03 7.75
C ALA A 13 8.34 -4.75 6.92
N LEU A 14 8.32 -3.57 7.57
CA LEU A 14 8.53 -2.29 6.87
C LEU A 14 9.89 -2.24 6.18
N LYS A 15 10.95 -2.72 6.85
CA LYS A 15 12.30 -2.76 6.29
C LYS A 15 12.34 -3.59 5.00
N GLU A 16 11.74 -4.78 5.01
CA GLU A 16 11.63 -5.62 3.80
C GLU A 16 10.79 -4.94 2.71
N TYR A 17 9.69 -4.29 3.08
CA TYR A 17 8.82 -3.56 2.14
C TYR A 17 9.50 -2.32 1.52
N LEU A 18 10.41 -1.67 2.25
CA LEU A 18 11.19 -0.52 1.77
C LEU A 18 12.38 -0.93 0.88
N LYS A 19 12.90 -2.16 0.97
CA LYS A 19 14.06 -2.63 0.17
C LYS A 19 13.91 -2.40 -1.33
N PRO A 20 12.78 -2.73 -2.00
CA PRO A 20 12.65 -2.48 -3.43
C PRO A 20 12.46 -1.00 -3.80
N ARG A 21 12.26 -0.11 -2.80
CA ARG A 21 11.88 1.30 -3.00
C ARG A 21 12.96 2.29 -2.56
N THR A 22 13.97 1.82 -1.83
CA THR A 22 15.01 2.63 -1.21
C THR A 22 16.36 1.93 -1.29
N GLU A 23 17.42 2.72 -1.16
CA GLU A 23 18.79 2.26 -1.06
C GLU A 23 19.26 2.32 0.41
N ASN A 24 20.25 1.49 0.76
CA ASN A 24 21.00 1.60 2.02
C ASN A 24 20.14 1.73 3.29
N ILE A 25 19.27 0.75 3.57
CA ILE A 25 18.44 0.76 4.79
C ILE A 25 19.26 0.34 6.01
N LYS A 26 19.32 1.20 7.01
CA LYS A 26 20.00 0.95 8.30
C LYS A 26 19.06 1.21 9.46
N GLU A 27 19.27 0.46 10.52
CA GLU A 27 18.57 0.68 11.78
C GLU A 27 19.37 1.64 12.64
N THR A 28 18.69 2.63 13.21
CA THR A 28 19.28 3.59 14.14
C THR A 28 19.05 3.16 15.58
N GLU A 29 19.89 3.65 16.50
CA GLU A 29 19.82 3.30 17.93
C GLU A 29 18.49 3.71 18.60
N ASP A 30 17.83 4.74 18.07
CA ASP A 30 16.51 5.23 18.52
C ASP A 30 15.33 4.44 17.94
N GLY A 31 15.58 3.30 17.29
CA GLY A 31 14.53 2.41 16.80
C GLY A 31 13.90 2.82 15.46
N LYS A 32 14.39 3.89 14.81
CA LYS A 32 13.98 4.29 13.46
C LYS A 32 14.73 3.51 12.37
N LEU A 33 14.33 3.73 11.12
CA LEU A 33 15.02 3.26 9.91
C LEU A 33 15.62 4.46 9.17
N GLU A 34 16.93 4.51 9.00
CA GLU A 34 17.57 5.44 8.07
C GLU A 34 17.57 4.81 6.68
N VAL A 35 16.98 5.51 5.70
CA VAL A 35 16.89 5.05 4.30
C VAL A 35 17.43 6.11 3.36
N GLU A 36 18.03 5.68 2.26
CA GLU A 36 18.40 6.54 1.15
C GLU A 36 17.36 6.43 0.03
N ILE A 37 16.75 7.55 -0.34
CA ILE A 37 15.69 7.59 -1.36
C ILE A 37 15.89 8.80 -2.26
N GLN A 38 15.43 8.73 -3.51
CA GLN A 38 15.50 9.86 -4.45
C GLN A 38 14.36 10.86 -4.24
N GLU A 39 13.17 10.38 -3.91
CA GLU A 39 11.93 11.14 -3.74
C GLU A 39 11.31 10.82 -2.36
N PRO A 40 11.70 11.50 -1.26
CA PRO A 40 11.26 11.20 0.10
C PRO A 40 9.76 11.34 0.31
N GLU A 41 9.09 12.20 -0.44
CA GLU A 41 7.65 12.38 -0.43
C GLU A 41 6.89 11.07 -0.73
N LYS A 42 7.53 10.11 -1.41
CA LYS A 42 6.94 8.77 -1.63
C LYS A 42 6.79 7.99 -0.33
N LEU A 43 7.58 8.27 0.70
CA LEU A 43 7.47 7.63 2.02
C LEU A 43 6.09 7.89 2.66
N SER A 44 5.49 9.06 2.38
CA SER A 44 4.13 9.39 2.85
C SER A 44 3.06 8.43 2.33
N LYS A 45 3.34 7.66 1.27
CA LYS A 45 2.38 6.74 0.63
C LYS A 45 2.65 5.27 0.93
N ILE A 46 3.68 4.96 1.73
CA ILE A 46 4.11 3.60 2.02
C ILE A 46 3.45 3.11 3.31
N SER A 47 2.68 2.02 3.20
CA SER A 47 2.09 1.38 4.37
C SER A 47 3.15 0.97 5.40
N GLY A 48 2.86 1.26 6.67
CA GLY A 48 3.70 1.01 7.82
C GLY A 48 4.61 2.17 8.23
N VAL A 49 4.67 3.24 7.42
CA VAL A 49 5.35 4.49 7.80
C VAL A 49 4.41 5.33 8.67
N ASP A 50 4.79 5.54 9.93
CA ASP A 50 4.07 6.42 10.87
C ASP A 50 4.40 7.89 10.58
N SER A 51 5.70 8.21 10.63
CA SER A 51 6.25 9.52 10.26
C SER A 51 7.63 9.36 9.64
N TYR A 52 8.10 10.37 8.94
CA TYR A 52 9.48 10.42 8.45
C TYR A 52 10.09 11.82 8.54
N THR A 53 11.39 11.88 8.73
CA THR A 53 12.15 13.13 8.86
C THR A 53 13.16 13.27 7.73
N VAL A 54 13.16 14.43 7.07
CA VAL A 54 14.12 14.80 6.02
C VAL A 54 14.64 16.21 6.33
N ASP A 55 15.96 16.38 6.34
CA ASP A 55 16.60 17.68 6.59
C ASP A 55 16.13 18.41 7.88
N GLY A 56 15.70 17.64 8.89
CA GLY A 56 15.23 18.14 10.17
C GLY A 56 13.72 18.44 10.24
N GLU A 57 13.01 18.37 9.12
CA GLU A 57 11.55 18.52 9.06
C GLU A 57 10.86 17.16 9.16
N GLU A 58 9.80 17.10 9.97
CA GLU A 58 8.98 15.89 10.17
C GLU A 58 7.72 15.95 9.31
N TYR A 59 7.41 14.83 8.67
CA TYR A 59 6.30 14.64 7.77
C TYR A 59 5.50 13.39 8.19
N ASP A 60 4.19 13.44 7.95
CA ASP A 60 3.31 12.33 8.25
C ASP A 60 3.41 11.21 7.20
N GLY A 61 3.35 9.97 7.67
CA GLY A 61 3.15 8.80 6.84
C GLY A 61 1.67 8.42 6.73
N ILE A 62 1.37 7.44 5.86
CA ILE A 62 0.00 6.92 5.71
C ILE A 62 -0.41 5.96 6.84
N GLY A 63 0.53 5.54 7.69
CA GLY A 63 0.30 4.54 8.72
C GLY A 63 0.04 3.15 8.13
N GLY A 64 -0.80 2.37 8.82
CA GLY A 64 -1.16 1.01 8.39
C GLY A 64 -0.14 -0.06 8.79
N THR A 65 -0.32 -1.27 8.25
CA THR A 65 0.52 -2.42 8.59
C THR A 65 1.31 -2.87 7.36
N PRO A 66 2.65 -2.90 7.40
CA PRO A 66 3.43 -3.48 6.32
C PRO A 66 3.32 -5.02 6.42
N ILE A 67 2.63 -5.65 5.48
CA ILE A 67 2.45 -7.10 5.39
C ILE A 67 2.90 -7.57 4.00
N HIS A 68 3.72 -8.61 3.89
CA HIS A 68 4.06 -9.22 2.60
C HIS A 68 3.00 -10.25 2.16
N GLY A 69 1.74 -9.83 2.08
CA GLY A 69 0.62 -10.66 1.63
C GLY A 69 0.24 -10.36 0.19
N LYS A 70 -0.32 -11.34 -0.52
CA LYS A 70 -0.88 -11.18 -1.86
C LYS A 70 -2.40 -11.10 -1.77
N ALA A 71 -2.96 -10.00 -2.27
CA ALA A 71 -4.40 -9.84 -2.36
C ALA A 71 -4.83 -9.82 -3.83
N PHE A 72 -5.79 -10.66 -4.17
CA PHE A 72 -6.46 -10.60 -5.45
C PHE A 72 -7.58 -9.57 -5.42
N ALA A 73 -7.71 -8.74 -6.45
CA ALA A 73 -8.77 -7.76 -6.56
C ALA A 73 -9.33 -7.65 -7.99
N LYS A 74 -10.64 -7.45 -8.09
CA LYS A 74 -11.30 -7.01 -9.33
C LYS A 74 -11.88 -5.62 -9.09
N ILE A 75 -11.56 -4.66 -9.96
CA ILE A 75 -11.95 -3.25 -9.78
C ILE A 75 -12.93 -2.86 -10.88
N GLU A 76 -14.23 -2.90 -10.56
CA GLU A 76 -15.32 -2.58 -11.50
C GLU A 76 -16.11 -1.34 -11.06
N SER A 77 -15.95 -0.92 -9.81
CA SER A 77 -16.63 0.23 -9.22
C SER A 77 -15.72 1.09 -8.35
N ARG A 78 -16.21 2.26 -7.94
CA ARG A 78 -15.53 3.13 -6.96
C ARG A 78 -15.36 2.44 -5.61
N LYS A 79 -16.33 1.62 -5.21
CA LYS A 79 -16.30 0.85 -3.95
C LYS A 79 -15.19 -0.21 -4.00
N ASP A 80 -15.01 -0.85 -5.14
CA ASP A 80 -13.95 -1.83 -5.33
C ASP A 80 -12.56 -1.20 -5.27
N ALA A 81 -12.42 0.00 -5.84
CA ALA A 81 -11.19 0.78 -5.76
C ALA A 81 -10.88 1.19 -4.31
N ALA A 82 -11.88 1.62 -3.54
CA ALA A 82 -11.71 1.93 -2.11
C ALA A 82 -11.28 0.71 -1.30
N ARG A 83 -11.90 -0.46 -1.53
CA ARG A 83 -11.49 -1.71 -0.85
C ARG A 83 -10.09 -2.17 -1.26
N ALA A 84 -9.72 -2.01 -2.52
CA ALA A 84 -8.36 -2.26 -2.99
C ALA A 84 -7.34 -1.30 -2.34
N PHE A 85 -7.72 -0.05 -2.14
CA PHE A 85 -6.92 0.93 -1.40
C PHE A 85 -6.75 0.52 0.06
N LEU A 86 -7.83 0.10 0.75
CA LEU A 86 -7.74 -0.42 2.12
C LEU A 86 -6.81 -1.63 2.22
N ALA A 87 -6.92 -2.58 1.29
CA ALA A 87 -5.99 -3.72 1.25
C ALA A 87 -4.53 -3.29 1.03
N THR A 88 -4.29 -2.20 0.30
CA THR A 88 -2.95 -1.60 0.18
C THR A 88 -2.47 -0.99 1.51
N LEU A 89 -3.36 -0.32 2.26
CA LEU A 89 -3.03 0.22 3.58
C LEU A 89 -2.74 -0.89 4.61
N ASP A 90 -3.43 -2.02 4.49
CA ASP A 90 -3.14 -3.26 5.23
C ASP A 90 -1.84 -3.95 4.76
N GLY A 91 -1.17 -3.39 3.75
CA GLY A 91 0.15 -3.80 3.28
C GLY A 91 0.14 -4.81 2.14
N TYR A 92 -1.02 -5.31 1.70
CA TYR A 92 -1.07 -6.34 0.67
C TYR A 92 -0.57 -5.83 -0.69
N THR A 93 0.23 -6.65 -1.37
CA THR A 93 0.51 -6.49 -2.80
C THR A 93 -0.72 -6.91 -3.60
N LEU A 94 -1.30 -6.01 -4.39
CA LEU A 94 -2.50 -6.32 -5.15
C LEU A 94 -2.17 -6.99 -6.49
N TYR A 95 -2.97 -8.00 -6.83
CA TYR A 95 -3.03 -8.64 -8.13
C TYR A 95 -4.39 -8.35 -8.75
N ILE A 96 -4.41 -7.56 -9.83
CA ILE A 96 -5.64 -7.04 -10.41
C ILE A 96 -5.90 -7.71 -11.75
N VAL A 97 -7.07 -8.32 -11.93
CA VAL A 97 -7.51 -8.83 -13.24
C VAL A 97 -8.49 -7.85 -13.86
N GLY A 98 -8.20 -7.44 -15.11
CA GLY A 98 -9.16 -6.81 -16.02
C GLY A 98 -9.99 -5.69 -15.39
N SER A 99 -9.40 -4.51 -15.28
CA SER A 99 -10.11 -3.29 -14.84
C SER A 99 -10.40 -2.39 -16.03
N ASN A 100 -11.64 -1.95 -16.19
CA ASN A 100 -12.00 -0.86 -17.09
C ASN A 100 -11.80 0.52 -16.43
N ARG A 101 -11.27 0.56 -15.20
CA ARG A 101 -11.04 1.75 -14.39
C ARG A 101 -9.55 2.05 -14.30
N GLU A 102 -8.91 2.26 -15.45
CA GLU A 102 -7.46 2.48 -15.55
C GLU A 102 -6.94 3.61 -14.65
N TRP A 103 -7.72 4.68 -14.49
CA TRP A 103 -7.38 5.80 -13.61
C TRP A 103 -7.25 5.36 -12.14
N ASP A 104 -8.18 4.53 -11.66
CA ASP A 104 -8.15 4.05 -10.27
C ASP A 104 -6.95 3.11 -10.05
N VAL A 105 -6.65 2.22 -11.01
CA VAL A 105 -5.47 1.36 -10.95
C VAL A 105 -4.19 2.19 -10.95
N ARG A 106 -4.12 3.23 -11.78
CA ARG A 106 -2.98 4.16 -11.82
C ARG A 106 -2.80 4.91 -10.50
N SER A 107 -3.88 5.36 -9.88
CA SER A 107 -3.85 6.02 -8.57
C SER A 107 -3.40 5.03 -7.47
N LEU A 108 -3.89 3.79 -7.47
CA LEU A 108 -3.46 2.77 -6.52
C LEU A 108 -1.96 2.48 -6.61
N LYS A 109 -1.38 2.51 -7.83
CA LYS A 109 0.07 2.32 -8.03
C LYS A 109 0.95 3.37 -7.34
N GLN A 110 0.39 4.52 -6.96
CA GLN A 110 1.13 5.52 -6.19
C GLN A 110 1.39 5.09 -4.74
N TYR A 111 0.52 4.23 -4.19
CA TYR A 111 0.61 3.68 -2.83
C TYR A 111 1.17 2.26 -2.84
N ASN A 112 0.87 1.51 -3.91
CA ASN A 112 1.31 0.14 -4.12
C ASN A 112 1.99 0.00 -5.49
N SER A 113 3.25 0.41 -5.55
CA SER A 113 4.04 0.36 -6.80
C SER A 113 4.21 -1.05 -7.38
N GLU A 114 3.95 -2.09 -6.58
CA GLU A 114 4.13 -3.50 -6.95
C GLU A 114 2.81 -4.16 -7.39
N ILE A 115 1.76 -3.39 -7.69
CA ILE A 115 0.53 -3.92 -8.27
C ILE A 115 0.85 -4.70 -9.55
N ILE A 116 0.40 -5.96 -9.59
CA ILE A 116 0.55 -6.84 -10.74
C ILE A 116 -0.79 -6.93 -11.46
N GLU A 117 -0.82 -6.45 -12.69
CA GLU A 117 -1.98 -6.62 -13.57
C GLU A 117 -1.92 -7.98 -14.28
N LEU A 118 -2.92 -8.81 -14.01
CA LEU A 118 -3.07 -10.13 -14.58
C LEU A 118 -3.92 -10.06 -15.85
N LYS A 119 -3.50 -10.81 -16.87
CA LYS A 119 -4.16 -10.80 -18.20
C LYS A 119 -5.57 -11.39 -18.18
N SER A 120 -5.86 -12.33 -17.27
CA SER A 120 -7.15 -12.98 -17.20
C SER A 120 -7.38 -13.64 -15.83
N PRO A 121 -8.64 -13.94 -15.45
CA PRO A 121 -8.96 -14.63 -14.20
C PRO A 121 -8.28 -16.00 -14.06
N GLU A 122 -8.13 -16.74 -15.15
CA GLU A 122 -7.51 -18.07 -15.16
C GLU A 122 -6.02 -18.02 -14.81
N VAL A 123 -5.36 -16.88 -15.05
CA VAL A 123 -3.99 -16.66 -14.58
C VAL A 123 -3.97 -16.46 -13.06
N ALA A 124 -5.00 -15.82 -12.51
CA ALA A 124 -5.11 -15.60 -11.06
C ALA A 124 -5.24 -16.93 -10.30
N GLU A 125 -5.92 -17.93 -10.86
CA GLU A 125 -6.02 -19.28 -10.26
C GLU A 125 -4.68 -19.98 -10.03
N LYS A 126 -3.60 -19.52 -10.68
CA LYS A 126 -2.24 -20.06 -10.51
C LYS A 126 -1.51 -19.50 -9.30
N PHE A 127 -2.06 -18.49 -8.65
CA PHE A 127 -1.47 -17.85 -7.48
C PHE A 127 -2.23 -18.25 -6.23
N ASP A 128 -1.48 -18.54 -5.17
CA ASP A 128 -2.04 -18.66 -3.83
C ASP A 128 -2.15 -17.25 -3.24
N PHE A 129 -3.39 -16.80 -3.03
CA PHE A 129 -3.69 -15.46 -2.52
C PHE A 129 -4.11 -15.57 -1.06
N ASP A 130 -3.46 -14.76 -0.21
CA ASP A 130 -3.82 -14.62 1.19
C ASP A 130 -5.19 -13.98 1.36
N ARG A 131 -5.62 -13.19 0.37
CA ARG A 131 -6.90 -12.45 0.41
C ARG A 131 -7.53 -12.27 -0.96
N LYS A 132 -8.88 -12.23 -1.01
CA LYS A 132 -9.66 -11.90 -2.22
C LYS A 132 -10.54 -10.69 -1.96
N VAL A 133 -10.02 -9.52 -2.28
CA VAL A 133 -10.74 -8.25 -2.16
C VAL A 133 -11.93 -8.24 -3.12
N ASN A 134 -13.11 -7.86 -2.60
CA ASN A 134 -14.39 -7.80 -3.31
C ASN A 134 -15.08 -9.16 -3.59
N TYR A 135 -14.65 -10.24 -2.93
CA TYR A 135 -15.30 -11.55 -3.00
C TYR A 135 -16.03 -11.89 -1.68
N GLY A 136 -17.00 -11.05 -1.30
CA GLY A 136 -17.84 -11.23 -0.10
C GLY A 136 -18.01 -9.94 0.71
N ASP A 137 -19.09 -9.86 1.49
CA ASP A 137 -19.45 -8.67 2.30
C ASP A 137 -18.56 -8.48 3.56
N GLU A 138 -17.69 -9.43 3.89
CA GLU A 138 -17.02 -9.48 5.19
C GLU A 138 -15.56 -9.02 5.21
N ASP A 139 -14.93 -8.74 4.07
CA ASP A 139 -13.49 -8.44 4.06
C ASP A 139 -13.15 -7.07 4.67
N PHE A 140 -14.07 -6.10 4.58
CA PHE A 140 -13.91 -4.82 5.26
C PHE A 140 -15.27 -4.47 5.88
N PRO A 141 -15.41 -4.47 7.21
CA PRO A 141 -16.67 -4.12 7.90
C PRO A 141 -16.89 -2.60 7.86
N VAL A 142 -16.89 -2.05 6.66
CA VAL A 142 -16.95 -0.62 6.35
C VAL A 142 -18.22 -0.40 5.55
N SER A 143 -19.04 0.56 5.98
CA SER A 143 -20.30 0.87 5.33
C SER A 143 -20.07 1.41 3.90
N GLU A 144 -21.11 1.35 3.06
CA GLU A 144 -21.01 1.88 1.71
C GLU A 144 -20.69 3.38 1.66
N GLU A 145 -21.23 4.16 2.59
CA GLU A 145 -20.97 5.60 2.71
C GLU A 145 -19.51 5.87 3.08
N GLU A 146 -18.94 5.07 3.98
CA GLU A 146 -17.52 5.18 4.35
C GLU A 146 -16.61 4.78 3.20
N LEU A 147 -16.93 3.73 2.44
CA LEU A 147 -16.18 3.37 1.23
C LEU A 147 -16.15 4.50 0.20
N LEU A 148 -17.25 5.25 0.06
CA LEU A 148 -17.27 6.42 -0.82
C LEU A 148 -16.41 7.57 -0.28
N LYS A 149 -16.39 7.81 1.04
CA LYS A 149 -15.50 8.81 1.64
C LYS A 149 -14.03 8.43 1.44
N ILE A 150 -13.67 7.18 1.71
CA ILE A 150 -12.34 6.64 1.47
C ILE A 150 -11.95 6.77 0.00
N TYR A 151 -12.87 6.50 -0.94
CA TYR A 151 -12.60 6.69 -2.37
C TYR A 151 -12.28 8.15 -2.72
N MET A 152 -12.96 9.11 -2.10
CA MET A 152 -12.71 10.53 -2.33
C MET A 152 -11.36 10.97 -1.77
N GLU A 153 -10.98 10.49 -0.58
CA GLU A 153 -9.66 10.74 0.03
C GLU A 153 -8.53 10.09 -0.77
N PHE A 154 -8.73 8.86 -1.24
CA PHE A 154 -7.80 8.13 -2.10
C PHE A 154 -7.44 8.89 -3.39
N LEU A 155 -8.38 9.67 -3.94
CA LEU A 155 -8.19 10.45 -5.17
C LEU A 155 -7.68 11.88 -4.95
N ALA A 156 -7.64 12.36 -3.70
CA ALA A 156 -7.20 13.71 -3.36
C ALA A 156 -5.66 13.85 -3.41
#